data_AF-A0A959KEW6-F1
#
_entry.id   AF-A0A959KEW6-F1
#
_cell.length_a   1.000
_cell.length_b   1.000
_cell.length_c   1.000
_cell.angle_alpha   90.00
_cell.angle_beta   90.00
_cell.angle_gamma   90.00
#
_symmetry.space_group_name_H-M   'P 1'
#
loop_
_entity.id
_entity.type
_entity.pdbx_description
1 polymer ?
#
loop_
_entity_poly.entity_id
_entity_poly.type
_entity_poly.pdbx_seq_one_letter_code
_entity_poly.pdbx_strand_id
1 'polypeptide(L)'
;MHRLFLSVICCVAPLFIAGQSADPRLLQLQIELEEVRQEENRILSKMEEIKLELLRQDLHAVGLPALRPGEEIVHHLAFSLVYDEEHEQARWVAHIISPDVITGTVDRTNDFRPDPLVATGTAVEADYFLKYLQSDSSYTYDGFGYDRGHLAPSADFRWSRRALSESYYYSNMSPQVAEFNRGKWAELEGFLRDYVERHPDAELLVVTGPILEPGLPRIERGPNQVSIPKLYFKVALDLKHQRGIGFLMPNRALDAPLRSFAVSIDKVEEESGIDFFAALSDEREAQLESYASYPEWAPPDELDEVEPLYPPSLPRNHFNTVQAAQLQNNGREVIVCGTVVSASLSRKGNVFLNLDKKYPNQIFTVTIWKDQLEQFDYAPHESLLGKAICVEGKVVNFNGTPSINVERAEQIREYEKE
;
A
#
# COMPACT_ATOMS: atom_id res chain seq x y z
N MET A 1 77.18 -34.02 26.98
CA MET A 1 76.37 -34.89 27.85
C MET A 1 74.91 -34.72 27.41
N HIS A 2 74.43 -35.47 26.41
CA HIS A 2 73.64 -36.71 26.53
C HIS A 2 72.36 -36.62 27.40
N ARG A 3 71.20 -36.61 26.72
CA ARG A 3 69.95 -37.40 26.95
C ARG A 3 68.84 -36.80 26.07
N LEU A 4 68.52 -37.37 24.89
CA LEU A 4 67.51 -38.42 24.64
C LEU A 4 66.18 -38.19 25.38
N PHE A 5 65.11 -37.84 24.65
CA PHE A 5 63.77 -38.37 24.91
C PHE A 5 62.92 -38.45 23.63
N LEU A 6 62.23 -39.59 23.57
CA LEU A 6 61.41 -40.26 22.56
C LEU A 6 60.55 -39.44 21.58
N SER A 7 60.55 -39.99 20.38
CA SER A 7 59.63 -39.84 19.25
C SER A 7 58.18 -40.23 19.59
N VAL A 8 57.22 -39.43 19.12
CA VAL A 8 55.86 -39.90 18.77
C VAL A 8 55.60 -39.45 17.34
N ILE A 9 55.84 -40.35 16.40
CA ILE A 9 55.44 -40.18 14.99
C ILE A 9 53.96 -40.53 14.94
N CYS A 10 53.11 -39.51 14.84
CA CYS A 10 51.68 -39.69 14.58
C CYS A 10 51.51 -40.01 13.09
N CYS A 11 51.42 -41.30 12.76
CA CYS A 11 51.02 -41.75 11.42
C CYS A 11 49.57 -41.33 11.17
N VAL A 12 49.38 -40.23 10.45
CA VAL A 12 48.09 -39.89 9.86
C VAL A 12 47.91 -40.79 8.64
N ALA A 13 47.20 -41.91 8.83
CA ALA A 13 46.72 -42.70 7.72
C ALA A 13 45.64 -41.89 6.97
N PRO A 14 45.70 -41.76 5.64
CA PRO A 14 44.61 -41.18 4.88
C PRO A 14 43.44 -42.15 4.92
N LEU A 15 42.37 -41.76 5.63
CA LEU A 15 41.04 -42.34 5.47
C LEU A 15 40.59 -42.08 4.04
N PHE A 16 40.84 -43.05 3.16
CA PHE A 16 40.14 -43.19 1.90
C PHE A 16 38.65 -43.38 2.24
N ILE A 17 37.89 -42.28 2.25
CA ILE A 17 36.46 -42.34 2.04
C ILE A 17 36.30 -42.86 0.62
N ALA A 18 35.98 -44.15 0.50
CA ALA A 18 35.60 -44.76 -0.76
C ALA A 18 34.41 -43.98 -1.31
N GLY A 19 34.69 -43.10 -2.28
CA GLY A 19 33.66 -42.42 -3.04
C GLY A 19 32.77 -43.46 -3.67
N GLN A 20 31.47 -43.39 -3.39
CA GLN A 20 30.49 -43.96 -4.31
C GLN A 20 30.78 -43.29 -5.65
N SER A 21 31.30 -44.04 -6.62
CA SER A 21 31.37 -43.55 -7.99
C SER A 21 29.94 -43.23 -8.39
N ALA A 22 29.61 -41.94 -8.50
CA ALA A 22 28.33 -41.53 -9.06
C ALA A 22 28.14 -42.28 -10.39
N ASP A 23 27.00 -42.95 -10.56
CA ASP A 23 26.71 -43.67 -11.81
C ASP A 23 26.94 -42.69 -12.98
N PRO A 24 27.82 -43.00 -13.96
CA PRO A 24 28.11 -42.07 -15.05
C PRO A 24 26.84 -41.58 -15.77
N ARG A 25 25.77 -42.38 -15.78
CA ARG A 25 24.46 -41.99 -16.32
C ARG A 25 23.77 -40.92 -15.47
N LEU A 26 23.87 -41.02 -14.15
CA LEU A 26 23.34 -40.01 -13.22
C LEU A 26 24.12 -38.69 -13.37
N LEU A 27 25.45 -38.77 -13.46
CA LEU A 27 26.29 -37.58 -13.68
C LEU A 27 25.96 -36.89 -15.01
N GLN A 28 25.77 -37.67 -16.08
CA GLN A 28 25.37 -37.15 -17.38
C GLN A 28 24.02 -36.42 -17.31
N LEU A 29 23.00 -37.01 -16.67
CA LEU A 29 21.70 -36.36 -16.48
C LEU A 29 21.78 -35.09 -15.61
N GLN A 30 22.69 -35.04 -14.63
CA GLN A 30 22.91 -33.84 -13.83
C GLN A 30 23.54 -32.71 -14.65
N ILE A 31 24.46 -33.04 -15.56
CA ILE A 31 25.04 -32.06 -16.49
C ILE A 31 23.97 -31.54 -17.45
N GLU A 32 23.18 -32.44 -18.06
CA GLU A 32 22.08 -32.06 -18.95
C GLU A 32 21.04 -31.17 -18.23
N LEU A 33 20.70 -31.51 -16.98
CA LEU A 33 19.80 -30.68 -16.17
C LEU A 33 20.38 -29.28 -15.91
N GLU A 34 21.68 -29.18 -15.65
CA GLU A 34 22.34 -27.89 -15.44
C GLU A 34 22.41 -27.07 -16.74
N GLU A 35 22.67 -27.69 -17.88
CA GLU A 35 22.62 -27.04 -19.19
C GLU A 35 21.21 -26.51 -19.51
N VAL A 36 20.17 -27.30 -19.24
CA VAL A 36 18.77 -26.87 -19.41
C VAL A 36 18.44 -25.71 -18.49
N ARG A 37 18.87 -25.74 -17.22
CA ARG A 37 18.68 -24.62 -16.27
C ARG A 37 19.39 -23.34 -16.71
N GLN A 38 20.59 -23.46 -17.27
CA GLN A 38 21.32 -22.32 -17.80
C GLN A 38 20.61 -21.71 -19.00
N GLU A 39 20.08 -22.54 -19.89
CA GLU A 39 19.29 -22.09 -21.04
C GLU A 39 17.95 -21.47 -20.60
N GLU A 40 17.26 -22.06 -19.62
CA GLU A 40 16.06 -21.50 -18.99
C GLU A 40 16.34 -20.11 -18.42
N ASN A 41 17.38 -19.96 -17.60
CA ASN A 41 17.78 -18.66 -17.04
C ASN A 41 18.12 -17.64 -18.13
N ARG A 42 18.77 -18.07 -19.21
CA ARG A 42 19.08 -17.21 -20.37
C ARG A 42 17.82 -16.73 -21.08
N ILE A 43 16.82 -17.59 -21.23
CA ILE A 43 15.53 -17.23 -21.84
C ILE A 43 14.77 -16.27 -20.92
N LEU A 44 14.67 -16.59 -19.63
CA LEU A 44 14.00 -15.74 -18.64
C LEU A 44 14.62 -14.34 -18.58
N SER A 45 15.95 -14.22 -18.62
CA SER A 45 16.64 -12.93 -18.68
C SER A 45 16.27 -12.11 -19.92
N LYS A 46 16.17 -12.76 -21.09
CA LYS A 46 15.76 -12.07 -22.33
C LYS A 46 14.29 -11.66 -22.30
N MET A 47 13.42 -12.50 -21.71
CA MET A 47 12.02 -12.16 -21.52
C MET A 47 11.87 -10.94 -20.61
N GLU A 48 12.62 -10.89 -19.52
CA GLU A 48 12.65 -9.72 -18.61
C GLU A 48 13.11 -8.45 -19.34
N GLU A 49 14.19 -8.52 -20.14
CA GLU A 49 14.68 -7.38 -20.93
C GLU A 49 13.62 -6.84 -21.90
N ILE A 50 12.99 -7.72 -22.67
CA ILE A 50 11.93 -7.35 -23.62
C ILE A 50 10.76 -6.74 -22.86
N LYS A 51 10.37 -7.32 -21.73
CA LYS A 51 9.28 -6.80 -20.92
C LYS A 51 9.56 -5.39 -20.39
N LEU A 52 10.76 -5.12 -19.87
CA LEU A 52 11.17 -3.79 -19.41
C LEU A 52 11.24 -2.78 -20.57
N GLU A 53 11.54 -3.23 -21.79
CA GLU A 53 11.43 -2.40 -22.99
C GLU A 53 9.97 -2.08 -23.33
N LEU A 54 9.08 -3.08 -23.31
CA LEU A 54 7.65 -2.90 -23.56
C LEU A 54 7.01 -1.92 -22.57
N LEU A 55 7.25 -2.09 -21.26
CA LEU A 55 6.73 -1.17 -20.25
C LEU A 55 7.11 0.29 -20.50
N ARG A 56 8.34 0.54 -20.97
CA ARG A 56 8.76 1.89 -21.36
C ARG A 56 8.04 2.38 -22.60
N GLN A 57 7.92 1.54 -23.62
CA GLN A 57 7.18 1.87 -24.84
C GLN A 57 5.71 2.18 -24.54
N ASP A 58 5.08 1.40 -23.67
CA ASP A 58 3.68 1.58 -23.26
C ASP A 58 3.48 2.85 -22.45
N LEU A 59 4.38 3.16 -21.50
CA LEU A 59 4.38 4.45 -20.79
C LEU A 59 4.44 5.64 -21.76
N HIS A 60 5.31 5.56 -22.77
CA HIS A 60 5.43 6.61 -23.79
C HIS A 60 4.20 6.69 -24.70
N ALA A 61 3.60 5.55 -25.04
CA ALA A 61 2.48 5.48 -25.97
C ALA A 61 1.18 6.04 -25.38
N VAL A 62 0.95 5.83 -24.09
CA VAL A 62 -0.23 6.38 -23.39
C VAL A 62 -0.04 7.85 -23.05
N GLY A 63 1.19 8.28 -22.81
CA GLY A 63 1.54 9.67 -22.53
C GLY A 63 2.12 9.81 -21.13
N LEU A 64 3.42 10.10 -21.08
CA LEU A 64 4.02 10.65 -19.86
C LEU A 64 3.46 12.06 -19.62
N PRO A 65 3.43 12.53 -18.36
CA PRO A 65 2.94 13.86 -18.07
C PRO A 65 3.64 14.95 -18.88
N ALA A 66 2.91 15.99 -19.26
CA ALA A 66 3.42 17.06 -20.10
C ALA A 66 4.61 17.79 -19.44
N LEU A 67 5.66 18.00 -20.23
CA LEU A 67 6.87 18.67 -19.79
C LEU A 67 6.72 20.18 -19.78
N ARG A 68 7.25 20.82 -18.73
CA ARG A 68 7.49 22.26 -18.72
C ARG A 68 8.77 22.57 -19.52
N PRO A 69 8.91 23.79 -20.06
CA PRO A 69 10.13 24.19 -20.75
C PRO A 69 11.38 23.97 -19.90
N GLY A 70 12.34 23.20 -20.41
CA GLY A 70 13.61 22.91 -19.74
C GLY A 70 13.61 21.66 -18.86
N GLU A 71 12.47 20.99 -18.69
CA GLU A 71 12.44 19.69 -18.03
C GLU A 71 12.94 18.57 -18.94
N GLU A 72 13.59 17.58 -18.33
CA GLU A 72 14.07 16.38 -18.99
C GLU A 72 13.53 15.14 -18.29
N ILE A 73 13.09 14.15 -19.08
CA ILE A 73 12.65 12.87 -18.54
C ILE A 73 13.87 11.99 -18.28
N VAL A 74 13.94 11.46 -17.07
CA VAL A 74 14.91 10.43 -16.69
C VAL A 74 14.22 9.07 -16.79
N HIS A 75 14.74 8.21 -17.67
CA HIS A 75 14.20 6.88 -17.90
C HIS A 75 14.95 5.83 -17.09
N HIS A 76 14.22 5.06 -16.30
CA HIS A 76 14.71 3.86 -15.61
C HIS A 76 14.10 2.62 -16.26
N LEU A 77 14.45 1.43 -15.77
CA LEU A 77 14.02 0.17 -16.38
C LEU A 77 12.50 -0.01 -16.38
N ALA A 78 11.82 0.38 -15.29
CA ALA A 78 10.38 0.13 -15.10
C ALA A 78 9.57 1.38 -14.74
N PHE A 79 10.20 2.55 -14.66
CA PHE A 79 9.54 3.83 -14.42
C PHE A 79 10.29 4.96 -15.12
N SER A 80 9.66 6.12 -15.22
CA SER A 80 10.27 7.37 -15.68
C SER A 80 9.92 8.49 -14.73
N LEU A 81 10.76 9.51 -14.64
CA LEU A 81 10.51 10.66 -13.77
C LEU A 81 10.99 11.96 -14.39
N VAL A 82 10.50 13.07 -13.84
CA VAL A 82 11.12 14.39 -13.99
C VAL A 82 11.62 14.83 -12.63
N TYR A 83 12.92 15.11 -12.53
CA TYR A 83 13.55 15.57 -11.29
C TYR A 83 13.45 17.09 -11.17
N ASP A 84 13.06 17.58 -10.00
CA ASP A 84 12.98 19.00 -9.70
C ASP A 84 14.17 19.41 -8.82
N GLU A 85 15.12 20.11 -9.43
CA GLU A 85 16.36 20.58 -8.79
C GLU A 85 16.11 21.59 -7.66
N GLU A 86 15.05 22.40 -7.74
CA GLU A 86 14.76 23.37 -6.68
C GLU A 86 14.33 22.66 -5.39
N HIS A 87 13.63 21.54 -5.56
CA HIS A 87 13.03 20.76 -4.48
C HIS A 87 13.81 19.49 -4.10
N GLU A 88 14.84 19.14 -4.86
CA GLU A 88 15.73 17.97 -4.69
C GLU A 88 14.94 16.65 -4.60
N GLN A 89 13.88 16.53 -5.39
CA GLN A 89 13.04 15.33 -5.50
C GLN A 89 12.31 15.31 -6.84
N ALA A 90 11.72 14.17 -7.24
CA ALA A 90 10.92 14.13 -8.45
C ALA A 90 9.67 15.01 -8.35
N ARG A 91 9.38 15.77 -9.42
CA ARG A 91 8.09 16.44 -9.65
C ARG A 91 6.99 15.39 -9.82
N TRP A 92 7.30 14.34 -10.57
CA TRP A 92 6.45 13.16 -10.74
C TRP A 92 7.29 11.94 -11.12
N VAL A 93 6.77 10.76 -10.82
CA VAL A 93 7.25 9.46 -11.27
C VAL A 93 6.08 8.71 -11.90
N ALA A 94 6.28 8.17 -13.10
CA ALA A 94 5.30 7.40 -13.85
C ALA A 94 5.79 5.96 -14.04
N HIS A 95 4.92 4.99 -13.75
CA HIS A 95 5.19 3.56 -13.92
C HIS A 95 3.93 2.77 -14.27
N ILE A 96 4.11 1.51 -14.63
CA ILE A 96 3.02 0.58 -14.90
C ILE A 96 3.03 -0.51 -13.83
N ILE A 97 1.88 -0.76 -13.21
CA ILE A 97 1.62 -1.95 -12.40
C ILE A 97 1.09 -3.03 -13.35
N SER A 98 1.94 -4.01 -13.69
CA SER A 98 1.58 -5.14 -14.55
C SER A 98 1.05 -6.33 -13.73
N PRO A 99 0.29 -7.27 -14.33
CA PRO A 99 -0.19 -8.49 -13.66
C PRO A 99 0.90 -9.35 -13.00
N ASP A 100 2.18 -9.14 -13.34
CA ASP A 100 3.29 -9.84 -12.71
C ASP A 100 3.49 -9.48 -11.23
N VAL A 101 2.85 -8.42 -10.72
CA VAL A 101 2.81 -8.18 -9.27
C VAL A 101 2.23 -9.37 -8.50
N ILE A 102 1.33 -10.15 -9.12
CA ILE A 102 0.69 -11.33 -8.54
C ILE A 102 1.70 -12.44 -8.24
N THR A 103 2.73 -12.59 -9.08
CA THR A 103 3.75 -13.64 -8.96
C THR A 103 5.10 -13.12 -8.46
N GLY A 104 5.19 -11.82 -8.17
CA GLY A 104 6.41 -11.14 -7.73
C GLY A 104 6.90 -11.58 -6.35
N THR A 105 8.04 -12.28 -6.31
CA THR A 105 8.58 -12.87 -5.07
C THR A 105 9.89 -12.24 -4.60
N VAL A 106 10.47 -11.29 -5.32
CA VAL A 106 11.74 -10.65 -4.93
C VAL A 106 11.56 -9.84 -3.66
N ASP A 107 12.44 -10.10 -2.68
CA ASP A 107 12.43 -9.39 -1.40
C ASP A 107 12.98 -7.97 -1.51
N ARG A 108 12.55 -7.13 -0.56
CA ARG A 108 13.02 -5.76 -0.41
C ARG A 108 14.52 -5.75 -0.14
N THR A 109 15.27 -4.97 -0.92
CA THR A 109 16.72 -4.82 -0.82
C THR A 109 17.12 -3.72 0.16
N ASN A 110 16.34 -2.64 0.23
CA ASN A 110 16.66 -1.44 1.01
C ASN A 110 18.03 -0.82 0.63
N ASP A 111 18.43 -0.97 -0.64
CA ASP A 111 19.68 -0.50 -1.23
C ASP A 111 19.58 0.95 -1.73
N PHE A 112 19.15 1.84 -0.84
CA PHE A 112 19.00 3.28 -1.12
C PHE A 112 20.32 3.90 -1.59
N ARG A 113 20.30 4.61 -2.72
CA ARG A 113 21.51 5.18 -3.32
C ARG A 113 21.21 6.38 -4.22
N PRO A 114 22.18 7.29 -4.44
CA PRO A 114 22.03 8.38 -5.39
C PRO A 114 21.71 7.84 -6.79
N ASP A 115 20.90 8.58 -7.54
CA ASP A 115 20.58 8.22 -8.92
C ASP A 115 21.71 8.64 -9.87
N PRO A 116 22.37 7.71 -10.56
CA PRO A 116 23.43 8.05 -11.51
C PRO A 116 22.91 8.72 -12.79
N LEU A 117 21.61 8.68 -13.06
CA LEU A 117 21.00 9.26 -14.26
C LEU A 117 20.57 10.73 -14.08
N VAL A 118 20.56 11.23 -12.85
CA VAL A 118 20.37 12.66 -12.55
C VAL A 118 21.75 13.31 -12.42
N ALA A 119 22.20 13.98 -13.49
CA ALA A 119 23.59 14.42 -13.63
C ALA A 119 24.03 15.51 -12.62
N THR A 120 23.07 16.28 -12.13
CA THR A 120 23.18 17.34 -11.10
C THR A 120 23.35 16.78 -9.69
N GLY A 121 23.04 15.50 -9.48
CA GLY A 121 22.99 14.86 -8.17
C GLY A 121 21.57 14.68 -7.67
N THR A 122 21.43 14.02 -6.52
CA THR A 122 20.13 13.83 -5.86
C THR A 122 20.28 13.99 -4.36
N ALA A 123 19.14 13.95 -3.66
CA ALA A 123 19.11 13.63 -2.25
C ALA A 123 19.95 12.37 -1.90
N VAL A 124 20.41 12.31 -0.66
CA VAL A 124 21.27 11.25 -0.13
C VAL A 124 20.80 10.80 1.26
N GLU A 125 21.44 9.76 1.83
CA GLU A 125 21.09 9.27 3.17
C GLU A 125 21.12 10.37 4.24
N ALA A 126 22.13 11.23 4.17
CA ALA A 126 22.31 12.34 5.09
C ALA A 126 21.22 13.42 5.00
N ASP A 127 20.33 13.40 4.00
CA ASP A 127 19.15 14.28 3.95
C ASP A 127 18.03 13.84 4.88
N TYR A 128 18.04 12.58 5.34
CA TYR A 128 16.94 12.01 6.13
C TYR A 128 17.34 11.70 7.56
N PHE A 129 18.60 11.31 7.78
CA PHE A 129 19.12 10.98 9.10
C PHE A 129 20.64 10.99 9.14
N LEU A 130 21.19 11.12 10.34
CA LEU A 130 22.61 10.83 10.60
C LEU A 130 22.75 9.45 11.22
N LYS A 131 23.83 8.76 10.84
CA LYS A 131 24.14 7.41 11.30
C LYS A 131 25.52 7.39 11.94
N TYR A 132 25.59 6.90 13.18
CA TYR A 132 26.83 6.88 13.98
C TYR A 132 27.20 5.46 14.34
N LEU A 133 28.39 5.02 13.91
CA LEU A 133 28.96 3.73 14.28
C LEU A 133 29.36 3.73 15.75
N GLN A 134 28.83 2.76 16.48
CA GLN A 134 29.13 2.55 17.90
C GLN A 134 30.34 1.63 18.08
N SER A 135 30.92 1.63 19.28
CA SER A 135 32.09 0.80 19.60
C SER A 135 31.84 -0.71 19.49
N ASP A 136 30.58 -1.13 19.58
CA ASP A 136 30.15 -2.54 19.44
C ASP A 136 29.81 -2.92 17.99
N SER A 137 30.15 -2.07 17.03
CA SER A 137 29.80 -2.20 15.60
C SER A 137 28.30 -2.09 15.28
N SER A 138 27.47 -1.69 16.24
CA SER A 138 26.09 -1.28 15.97
C SER A 138 26.01 0.16 15.46
N TYR A 139 24.82 0.57 15.00
CA TYR A 139 24.59 1.93 14.54
C TYR A 139 23.45 2.58 15.33
N THR A 140 23.64 3.83 15.73
CA THR A 140 22.57 4.70 16.21
C THR A 140 22.17 5.68 15.12
N TYR A 141 20.87 5.97 15.05
CA TYR A 141 20.29 6.85 14.03
C TYR A 141 19.69 8.08 14.69
N ASP A 142 19.92 9.24 14.09
CA ASP A 142 19.32 10.51 14.44
C ASP A 142 18.49 10.99 13.26
N GLY A 143 17.20 10.61 13.28
CA GLY A 143 16.27 10.87 12.19
C GLY A 143 15.72 12.29 12.20
N PHE A 144 15.47 12.83 11.00
CA PHE A 144 15.01 14.20 10.83
C PHE A 144 13.48 14.33 10.79
N GLY A 145 12.76 13.22 11.07
CA GLY A 145 11.30 13.18 11.16
C GLY A 145 10.58 12.67 9.92
N TYR A 146 11.32 12.32 8.85
CA TYR A 146 10.76 11.86 7.58
C TYR A 146 11.36 10.54 7.15
N ASP A 147 10.51 9.68 6.59
CA ASP A 147 10.91 8.51 5.84
C ASP A 147 11.35 8.88 4.43
N ARG A 148 12.20 8.02 3.85
CA ARG A 148 12.47 7.97 2.42
C ARG A 148 11.27 7.30 1.72
N GLY A 149 10.19 8.07 1.55
CA GLY A 149 8.94 7.60 0.96
C GLY A 149 9.09 7.38 -0.54
N HIS A 150 8.75 6.20 -1.04
CA HIS A 150 8.82 5.92 -2.47
C HIS A 150 7.67 6.63 -3.21
N LEU A 151 7.93 7.11 -4.43
CA LEU A 151 6.88 7.56 -5.34
C LEU A 151 6.37 6.39 -6.20
N ALA A 152 7.29 5.69 -6.88
CA ALA A 152 7.05 4.35 -7.44
C ALA A 152 7.51 3.27 -6.43
N PRO A 153 6.58 2.55 -5.77
CA PRO A 153 6.95 1.68 -4.66
C PRO A 153 7.62 0.39 -5.11
N SER A 154 8.62 -0.05 -4.35
CA SER A 154 9.39 -1.27 -4.64
C SER A 154 8.52 -2.53 -4.77
N ALA A 155 7.35 -2.53 -4.11
CA ALA A 155 6.41 -3.65 -4.12
C ALA A 155 5.80 -3.89 -5.51
N ASP A 156 5.67 -2.86 -6.34
CA ASP A 156 5.14 -2.96 -7.70
C ASP A 156 6.13 -3.63 -8.67
N PHE A 157 7.39 -3.80 -8.23
CA PHE A 157 8.49 -4.33 -9.04
C PHE A 157 9.03 -5.67 -8.52
N ARG A 158 8.36 -6.35 -7.58
CA ARG A 158 8.83 -7.63 -6.99
C ARG A 158 9.00 -8.78 -7.98
N TRP A 159 8.55 -8.62 -9.21
CA TRP A 159 8.75 -9.58 -10.30
C TRP A 159 10.12 -9.42 -10.98
N SER A 160 10.84 -8.31 -10.76
CA SER A 160 12.17 -8.05 -11.32
C SER A 160 13.11 -7.50 -10.26
N ARG A 161 14.22 -8.22 -9.99
CA ARG A 161 15.25 -7.74 -9.05
C ARG A 161 15.88 -6.43 -9.51
N ARG A 162 16.00 -6.24 -10.82
CA ARG A 162 16.60 -5.04 -11.42
C ARG A 162 15.70 -3.83 -11.23
N ALA A 163 14.43 -3.94 -11.64
CA ALA A 163 13.45 -2.86 -11.46
C ALA A 163 13.24 -2.52 -9.98
N LEU A 164 13.15 -3.54 -9.11
CA LEU A 164 13.03 -3.35 -7.67
C LEU A 164 14.24 -2.59 -7.11
N SER A 165 15.47 -2.94 -7.50
CA SER A 165 16.66 -2.23 -7.05
C SER A 165 16.67 -0.77 -7.53
N GLU A 166 16.25 -0.47 -8.75
CA GLU A 166 16.17 0.93 -9.24
C GLU A 166 15.11 1.76 -8.51
N SER A 167 14.06 1.15 -7.98
CA SER A 167 13.08 1.89 -7.15
C SER A 167 13.68 2.50 -5.88
N TYR A 168 14.87 2.06 -5.45
CA TYR A 168 15.57 2.59 -4.30
C TYR A 168 16.50 3.79 -4.60
N TYR A 169 16.48 4.33 -5.83
CA TYR A 169 17.17 5.60 -6.10
C TYR A 169 16.53 6.77 -5.36
N TYR A 170 17.35 7.69 -4.85
CA TYR A 170 16.87 8.88 -4.15
C TYR A 170 16.07 9.84 -5.05
N SER A 171 16.22 9.75 -6.37
CA SER A 171 15.35 10.44 -7.33
C SER A 171 13.88 10.01 -7.22
N ASN A 172 13.63 8.78 -6.78
CA ASN A 172 12.30 8.21 -6.52
C ASN A 172 11.86 8.36 -5.05
N MET A 173 12.59 9.13 -4.24
CA MET A 173 12.26 9.36 -2.83
C MET A 173 11.70 10.76 -2.60
N SER A 174 10.77 10.87 -1.68
CA SER A 174 10.26 12.14 -1.17
C SER A 174 10.10 12.10 0.35
N PRO A 175 10.29 13.23 1.07
CA PRO A 175 10.13 13.30 2.53
C PRO A 175 8.69 13.10 3.02
N GLN A 176 8.36 11.87 3.40
CA GLN A 176 7.05 11.53 3.93
C GLN A 176 7.07 11.34 5.45
N VAL A 177 6.04 11.83 6.14
CA VAL A 177 5.83 11.56 7.56
C VAL A 177 5.64 10.05 7.75
N ALA A 178 6.27 9.46 8.78
CA ALA A 178 6.31 8.00 8.94
C ALA A 178 4.91 7.37 9.05
N GLU A 179 3.99 7.99 9.78
CA GLU A 179 2.59 7.56 9.94
C GLU A 179 1.80 7.67 8.63
N PHE A 180 2.16 8.60 7.76
CA PHE A 180 1.59 8.73 6.42
C PHE A 180 2.11 7.61 5.51
N ASN A 181 3.44 7.54 5.34
CA ASN A 181 4.14 6.59 4.47
C ASN A 181 3.78 5.12 4.80
N ARG A 182 3.90 4.75 6.07
CA ARG A 182 3.71 3.36 6.54
C ARG A 182 2.25 3.02 6.82
N GLY A 183 1.37 4.02 6.80
CA GLY A 183 -0.06 3.90 7.07
C GLY A 183 -0.87 4.05 5.79
N LYS A 184 -1.56 5.18 5.65
CA LYS A 184 -2.55 5.39 4.58
C LYS A 184 -1.93 5.41 3.16
N TRP A 185 -0.67 5.83 3.02
CA TRP A 185 0.02 5.77 1.73
C TRP A 185 0.29 4.33 1.29
N ALA A 186 0.80 3.48 2.18
CA ALA A 186 0.96 2.05 1.93
C ALA A 186 -0.38 1.34 1.65
N GLU A 187 -1.47 1.77 2.29
CA GLU A 187 -2.84 1.29 2.00
C GLU A 187 -3.27 1.64 0.57
N LEU A 188 -3.03 2.87 0.10
CA LEU A 188 -3.29 3.27 -1.28
C LEU A 188 -2.44 2.46 -2.28
N GLU A 189 -1.17 2.25 -1.99
CA GLU A 189 -0.31 1.43 -2.84
C GLU A 189 -0.79 -0.03 -2.92
N GLY A 190 -1.28 -0.57 -1.79
CA GLY A 190 -1.92 -1.89 -1.74
C GLY A 190 -3.19 -1.93 -2.59
N PHE A 191 -4.07 -0.95 -2.41
CA PHE A 191 -5.34 -0.82 -3.13
C PHE A 191 -5.17 -0.88 -4.66
N LEU A 192 -4.16 -0.20 -5.21
CA LEU A 192 -3.88 -0.22 -6.65
C LEU A 192 -3.32 -1.56 -7.14
N ARG A 193 -2.50 -2.24 -6.33
CA ARG A 193 -2.04 -3.61 -6.65
C ARG A 193 -3.19 -4.61 -6.60
N ASP A 194 -4.04 -4.52 -5.59
CA ASP A 194 -5.23 -5.37 -5.43
C ASP A 194 -6.22 -5.18 -6.59
N TYR A 195 -6.27 -3.98 -7.19
CA TYR A 195 -7.03 -3.72 -8.42
C TYR A 195 -6.53 -4.57 -9.59
N VAL A 196 -5.21 -4.59 -9.82
CA VAL A 196 -4.58 -5.40 -10.89
C VAL A 196 -4.73 -6.90 -10.61
N GLU A 197 -4.67 -7.34 -9.35
CA GLU A 197 -4.92 -8.74 -9.01
C GLU A 197 -6.36 -9.19 -9.38
N ARG A 198 -7.34 -8.31 -9.19
CA ARG A 198 -8.74 -8.56 -9.56
C ARG A 198 -9.01 -8.42 -11.07
N HIS A 199 -8.19 -7.66 -11.78
CA HIS A 199 -8.28 -7.42 -13.22
C HIS A 199 -6.95 -7.79 -13.89
N PRO A 200 -6.54 -9.08 -13.87
CA PRO A 200 -5.21 -9.51 -14.36
C PRO A 200 -5.04 -9.39 -15.86
N ASP A 201 -6.09 -8.93 -16.56
CA ASP A 201 -6.14 -8.69 -17.97
C ASP A 201 -5.92 -7.21 -18.33
N ALA A 202 -5.74 -6.34 -17.33
CA ALA A 202 -5.41 -4.93 -17.46
C ALA A 202 -4.02 -4.62 -16.86
N GLU A 203 -3.41 -3.55 -17.37
CA GLU A 203 -2.24 -2.92 -16.80
C GLU A 203 -2.64 -1.54 -16.29
N LEU A 204 -2.08 -1.14 -15.16
CA LEU A 204 -2.43 0.13 -14.54
C LEU A 204 -1.29 1.12 -14.71
N LEU A 205 -1.53 2.19 -15.47
CA LEU A 205 -0.61 3.31 -15.54
C LEU A 205 -0.79 4.17 -14.30
N VAL A 206 0.30 4.45 -13.61
CA VAL A 206 0.29 5.22 -12.36
C VAL A 206 1.27 6.36 -12.46
N VAL A 207 0.82 7.57 -12.16
CA VAL A 207 1.70 8.74 -11.98
C VAL A 207 1.57 9.22 -10.54
N THR A 208 2.71 9.42 -9.89
CA THR A 208 2.80 9.75 -8.47
C THR A 208 3.72 10.94 -8.28
N GLY A 209 3.37 11.86 -7.40
CA GLY A 209 4.26 12.96 -7.09
C GLY A 209 3.83 13.75 -5.86
N PRO A 210 4.72 14.61 -5.36
CA PRO A 210 4.36 15.67 -4.42
C PRO A 210 3.70 16.87 -5.12
N ILE A 211 2.92 17.64 -4.36
CA ILE A 211 2.55 19.00 -4.77
C ILE A 211 3.71 19.93 -4.38
N LEU A 212 4.48 20.37 -5.38
CA LEU A 212 5.64 21.23 -5.23
C LEU A 212 5.27 22.69 -5.50
N GLU A 213 5.38 23.51 -4.46
CA GLU A 213 5.08 24.93 -4.50
C GLU A 213 6.30 25.74 -4.01
N PRO A 214 6.49 26.97 -4.52
CA PRO A 214 7.50 27.86 -3.99
C PRO A 214 7.35 28.09 -2.48
N GLY A 215 8.47 28.06 -1.75
CA GLY A 215 8.48 28.35 -0.32
C GLY A 215 8.05 27.21 0.59
N LEU A 216 8.01 25.96 0.10
CA LEU A 216 7.88 24.79 0.96
C LEU A 216 8.99 24.75 2.03
N PRO A 217 8.69 24.26 3.25
CA PRO A 217 9.73 24.00 4.26
C PRO A 217 10.71 22.96 3.72
N ARG A 218 11.95 23.00 4.22
CA ARG A 218 13.03 22.10 3.79
C ARG A 218 13.57 21.33 4.97
N ILE A 219 14.17 20.17 4.73
CA ILE A 219 14.88 19.43 5.78
C ILE A 219 16.19 20.17 6.09
N GLU A 220 16.15 21.10 7.04
CA GLU A 220 17.27 22.02 7.36
C GLU A 220 18.58 21.30 7.72
N ARG A 221 18.47 20.10 8.27
CA ARG A 221 19.62 19.28 8.70
C ARG A 221 20.24 18.48 7.55
N GLY A 222 19.54 18.37 6.41
CA GLY A 222 20.00 17.64 5.23
C GLY A 222 20.92 18.51 4.35
N PRO A 223 21.99 17.94 3.78
CA PRO A 223 22.95 18.70 2.98
C PRO A 223 22.32 19.34 1.72
N ASN A 224 21.31 18.71 1.13
CA ASN A 224 20.66 19.19 -0.09
C ASN A 224 19.40 20.01 0.23
N GLN A 225 18.99 20.09 1.51
CA GLN A 225 17.79 20.81 1.95
C GLN A 225 16.54 20.44 1.13
N VAL A 226 16.29 19.13 0.99
CA VAL A 226 15.13 18.59 0.28
C VAL A 226 13.84 19.21 0.80
N SER A 227 12.97 19.65 -0.11
CA SER A 227 11.68 20.24 0.25
C SER A 227 10.75 19.21 0.89
N ILE A 228 9.89 19.64 1.80
CA ILE A 228 8.93 18.82 2.52
C ILE A 228 7.53 19.14 1.98
N PRO A 229 6.97 18.29 1.09
CA PRO A 229 5.66 18.52 0.51
C PRO A 229 4.55 18.46 1.56
N LYS A 230 3.53 19.31 1.39
CA LYS A 230 2.32 19.30 2.23
C LYS A 230 1.30 18.26 1.76
N LEU A 231 1.26 17.99 0.46
CA LEU A 231 0.35 17.07 -0.20
C LEU A 231 1.12 16.17 -1.16
N TYR A 232 0.60 14.96 -1.33
CA TYR A 232 0.99 14.01 -2.35
C TYR A 232 -0.21 13.66 -3.21
N PHE A 233 0.06 13.34 -4.47
CA PHE A 233 -0.92 12.80 -5.38
C PHE A 233 -0.51 11.44 -5.92
N LYS A 234 -1.51 10.66 -6.31
CA LYS A 234 -1.35 9.48 -7.16
C LYS A 234 -2.54 9.41 -8.11
N VAL A 235 -2.29 9.36 -9.40
CA VAL A 235 -3.31 9.13 -10.44
C VAL A 235 -3.09 7.76 -11.05
N ALA A 236 -4.18 7.09 -11.39
CA ALA A 236 -4.16 5.75 -11.95
C ALA A 236 -5.14 5.64 -13.13
N LEU A 237 -4.70 5.00 -14.21
CA LEU A 237 -5.43 4.90 -15.47
C LEU A 237 -5.44 3.46 -15.99
N ASP A 238 -6.64 2.93 -16.18
CA ASP A 238 -6.91 1.64 -16.83
C ASP A 238 -7.59 1.91 -18.18
N LEU A 239 -6.80 1.82 -19.26
CA LEU A 239 -7.29 2.05 -20.62
C LEU A 239 -8.23 0.95 -21.13
N LYS A 240 -8.09 -0.27 -20.60
CA LYS A 240 -8.87 -1.42 -21.05
C LYS A 240 -10.32 -1.31 -20.59
N HIS A 241 -10.50 -0.92 -19.33
CA HIS A 241 -11.82 -0.73 -18.72
C HIS A 241 -12.31 0.71 -18.80
N GLN A 242 -11.51 1.62 -19.36
CA GLN A 242 -11.83 3.05 -19.53
C GLN A 242 -12.08 3.74 -18.19
N ARG A 243 -11.16 3.58 -17.24
CA ARG A 243 -11.29 4.14 -15.88
C ARG A 243 -10.09 5.00 -15.52
N GLY A 244 -10.36 6.16 -14.93
CA GLY A 244 -9.37 7.02 -14.27
C GLY A 244 -9.73 7.27 -12.81
N ILE A 245 -8.73 7.48 -11.97
CA ILE A 245 -8.90 7.94 -10.59
C ILE A 245 -7.65 8.71 -10.13
N GLY A 246 -7.86 9.77 -9.37
CA GLY A 246 -6.82 10.50 -8.65
C GLY A 246 -6.99 10.38 -7.15
N PHE A 247 -5.90 10.59 -6.42
CA PHE A 247 -5.88 10.71 -4.97
C PHE A 247 -5.08 11.93 -4.56
N LEU A 248 -5.58 12.71 -3.59
CA LEU A 248 -4.88 13.85 -3.00
C LEU A 248 -4.81 13.67 -1.48
N MET A 249 -3.61 13.59 -0.93
CA MET A 249 -3.41 13.16 0.45
C MET A 249 -2.42 14.07 1.18
N PRO A 250 -2.78 14.63 2.35
CA PRO A 250 -1.86 15.47 3.10
C PRO A 250 -0.77 14.63 3.79
N ASN A 251 0.46 15.15 3.80
CA ASN A 251 1.65 14.51 4.38
C ASN A 251 1.64 14.54 5.92
N ARG A 252 0.74 13.75 6.53
CA ARG A 252 0.55 13.61 7.98
C ARG A 252 -0.20 12.31 8.29
N ALA A 253 -0.36 11.96 9.56
CA ALA A 253 -1.24 10.85 9.95
C ALA A 253 -2.69 11.08 9.46
N LEU A 254 -3.29 10.06 8.84
CA LEU A 254 -4.63 10.11 8.25
C LEU A 254 -5.50 8.98 8.80
N ASP A 255 -6.59 9.33 9.48
CA ASP A 255 -7.55 8.36 10.03
C ASP A 255 -8.75 8.11 9.09
N ALA A 256 -9.00 9.01 8.14
CA ALA A 256 -10.11 8.90 7.19
C ALA A 256 -9.91 7.71 6.22
N PRO A 257 -10.99 7.09 5.73
CA PRO A 257 -10.90 6.00 4.76
C PRO A 257 -10.29 6.48 3.43
N LEU A 258 -9.71 5.56 2.66
CA LEU A 258 -9.01 5.90 1.42
C LEU A 258 -9.92 6.65 0.42
N ARG A 259 -11.19 6.25 0.32
CA ARG A 259 -12.20 6.91 -0.53
C ARG A 259 -12.37 8.40 -0.29
N SER A 260 -12.10 8.89 0.93
CA SER A 260 -12.22 10.32 1.26
C SER A 260 -11.16 11.19 0.57
N PHE A 261 -10.11 10.55 0.02
CA PHE A 261 -9.02 11.21 -0.70
C PHE A 261 -9.12 11.02 -2.21
N ALA A 262 -10.09 10.23 -2.69
CA ALA A 262 -10.30 9.99 -4.11
C ALA A 262 -10.93 11.21 -4.79
N VAL A 263 -10.37 11.60 -5.92
CA VAL A 263 -10.76 12.75 -6.73
C VAL A 263 -10.61 12.41 -8.22
N SER A 264 -11.16 13.25 -9.11
CA SER A 264 -10.89 13.18 -10.55
C SER A 264 -9.42 13.44 -10.87
N ILE A 265 -8.95 12.98 -12.02
CA ILE A 265 -7.60 13.31 -12.51
C ILE A 265 -7.52 14.82 -12.77
N ASP A 266 -8.56 15.42 -13.38
CA ASP A 266 -8.71 16.88 -13.53
C ASP A 266 -8.44 17.65 -12.24
N LYS A 267 -8.91 17.12 -11.09
CA LYS A 267 -8.72 17.77 -9.80
C LYS A 267 -7.27 17.70 -9.34
N VAL A 268 -6.58 16.61 -9.65
CA VAL A 268 -5.13 16.49 -9.41
C VAL A 268 -4.36 17.43 -10.33
N GLU A 269 -4.76 17.59 -11.58
CA GLU A 269 -4.16 18.56 -12.51
C GLU A 269 -4.29 19.99 -12.02
N GLU A 270 -5.49 20.37 -11.56
CA GLU A 270 -5.76 21.68 -10.99
C GLU A 270 -4.82 22.00 -9.82
N GLU A 271 -4.58 21.03 -8.95
CA GLU A 271 -3.74 21.20 -7.74
C GLU A 271 -2.24 21.10 -8.03
N SER A 272 -1.83 20.28 -9.01
CA SER A 272 -0.41 20.01 -9.31
C SER A 272 0.16 20.87 -10.43
N GLY A 273 -0.69 21.42 -11.30
CA GLY A 273 -0.28 22.05 -12.55
C GLY A 273 0.50 21.10 -13.45
N ILE A 274 0.12 19.82 -13.45
CA ILE A 274 0.62 18.75 -14.31
C ILE A 274 -0.54 18.33 -15.20
N ASP A 275 -0.29 18.24 -16.50
CA ASP A 275 -1.19 17.67 -17.50
C ASP A 275 -0.78 16.20 -17.67
N PHE A 276 -1.65 15.27 -17.25
CA PHE A 276 -1.39 13.84 -17.24
C PHE A 276 -1.86 13.21 -18.56
N PHE A 277 -1.23 12.12 -18.98
CA PHE A 277 -1.69 11.35 -20.15
C PHE A 277 -1.85 12.14 -21.46
N ALA A 278 -1.14 13.26 -21.60
CA ALA A 278 -1.15 14.22 -22.71
C ALA A 278 -0.90 13.67 -24.14
N ALA A 279 -0.62 12.38 -24.31
CA ALA A 279 -0.55 11.74 -25.63
C ALA A 279 -1.90 11.13 -26.07
N LEU A 280 -2.88 11.03 -25.16
CA LEU A 280 -4.25 10.69 -25.50
C LEU A 280 -4.89 11.83 -26.31
N SER A 281 -5.95 11.50 -27.05
CA SER A 281 -6.76 12.52 -27.70
C SER A 281 -7.62 13.25 -26.65
N ASP A 282 -7.82 14.57 -26.82
CA ASP A 282 -8.63 15.41 -25.94
C ASP A 282 -9.99 14.79 -25.55
N GLU A 283 -10.66 14.09 -26.48
CA GLU A 283 -11.95 13.42 -26.21
C GLU A 283 -11.81 12.27 -25.21
N ARG A 284 -10.74 11.47 -25.32
CA ARG A 284 -10.48 10.32 -24.44
C ARG A 284 -10.00 10.78 -23.08
N GLU A 285 -9.13 11.78 -23.06
CA GLU A 285 -8.64 12.43 -21.85
C GLU A 285 -9.81 13.00 -21.04
N ALA A 286 -10.64 13.86 -21.64
CA ALA A 286 -11.83 14.42 -20.98
C ALA A 286 -12.80 13.36 -20.44
N GLN A 287 -12.93 12.21 -21.13
CA GLN A 287 -13.75 11.11 -20.64
C GLN A 287 -13.15 10.41 -19.42
N LEU A 288 -11.84 10.13 -19.46
CA LEU A 288 -11.15 9.34 -18.44
C LEU A 288 -10.84 10.15 -17.18
N GLU A 289 -10.67 11.46 -17.33
CA GLU A 289 -10.14 12.30 -16.27
C GLU A 289 -11.21 13.00 -15.44
N SER A 290 -12.37 13.28 -16.03
CA SER A 290 -13.45 14.07 -15.40
C SER A 290 -14.26 13.34 -14.32
N TYR A 291 -14.22 12.01 -14.27
CA TYR A 291 -15.02 11.22 -13.33
C TYR A 291 -14.18 10.24 -12.52
N ALA A 292 -14.29 10.32 -11.20
CA ALA A 292 -13.65 9.39 -10.25
C ALA A 292 -14.68 8.51 -9.56
N SER A 293 -14.81 7.28 -10.05
CA SER A 293 -15.72 6.28 -9.49
C SER A 293 -15.00 5.37 -8.49
N TYR A 294 -14.70 5.82 -7.26
CA TYR A 294 -14.04 4.95 -6.26
C TYR A 294 -14.62 3.52 -6.20
N PRO A 295 -15.96 3.32 -6.29
CA PRO A 295 -16.54 1.98 -6.31
C PRO A 295 -16.05 1.03 -7.43
N GLU A 296 -15.69 1.56 -8.59
CA GLU A 296 -15.17 0.74 -9.71
C GLU A 296 -13.77 0.20 -9.45
N TRP A 297 -13.05 0.83 -8.52
CA TRP A 297 -11.70 0.48 -8.14
C TRP A 297 -11.67 -0.41 -6.90
N ALA A 298 -12.60 -0.22 -5.97
CA ALA A 298 -12.63 -0.94 -4.70
C ALA A 298 -13.01 -2.43 -4.85
N PRO A 299 -12.52 -3.29 -3.95
CA PRO A 299 -12.99 -4.67 -3.88
C PRO A 299 -14.49 -4.71 -3.49
N PRO A 300 -15.27 -5.70 -3.95
CA PRO A 300 -16.70 -5.79 -3.65
C PRO A 300 -17.03 -5.72 -2.15
N ASP A 301 -16.14 -6.24 -1.31
CA ASP A 301 -16.33 -6.26 0.15
C ASP A 301 -16.25 -4.86 0.78
N GLU A 302 -15.53 -3.90 0.17
CA GLU A 302 -15.49 -2.48 0.61
C GLU A 302 -16.74 -1.70 0.17
N LEU A 303 -17.40 -2.11 -0.91
CA LEU A 303 -18.56 -1.41 -1.48
C LEU A 303 -19.80 -1.50 -0.60
N ASP A 304 -19.85 -2.50 0.26
CA ASP A 304 -20.95 -2.69 1.19
C ASP A 304 -20.65 -2.14 2.60
N GLU A 305 -19.52 -1.46 2.81
CA GLU A 305 -19.17 -0.77 4.06
C GLU A 305 -19.53 0.72 3.97
N VAL A 306 -20.06 1.28 5.06
CA VAL A 306 -20.45 2.68 5.12
C VAL A 306 -19.67 3.45 6.16
N GLU A 307 -19.60 4.77 5.99
CA GLU A 307 -18.92 5.60 6.98
C GLU A 307 -19.73 5.60 8.28
N PRO A 308 -19.05 5.42 9.43
CA PRO A 308 -19.66 5.66 10.72
C PRO A 308 -20.32 7.02 10.76
N LEU A 309 -21.51 7.09 11.36
CA LEU A 309 -22.27 8.33 11.46
C LEU A 309 -21.40 9.45 12.05
N TYR A 310 -21.49 10.64 11.46
CA TYR A 310 -20.69 11.80 11.86
C TYR A 310 -21.05 12.19 13.30
N PRO A 311 -20.11 12.16 14.27
CA PRO A 311 -20.48 12.36 15.67
C PRO A 311 -21.20 13.67 15.99
N PRO A 312 -20.84 14.82 15.39
CA PRO A 312 -21.57 16.08 15.62
C PRO A 312 -23.00 16.10 15.09
N SER A 313 -23.39 15.21 14.18
CA SER A 313 -24.79 15.09 13.73
C SER A 313 -25.62 14.18 14.62
N LEU A 314 -25.01 13.48 15.57
CA LEU A 314 -25.73 12.60 16.49
C LEU A 314 -26.31 13.38 17.68
N PRO A 315 -27.48 12.99 18.20
CA PRO A 315 -28.05 13.62 19.39
C PRO A 315 -27.14 13.47 20.60
N ARG A 316 -27.39 14.30 21.64
CA ARG A 316 -26.65 14.19 22.90
C ARG A 316 -26.74 12.76 23.46
N ASN A 317 -25.61 12.25 23.96
CA ASN A 317 -25.42 10.88 24.47
C ASN A 317 -25.50 9.75 23.42
N HIS A 318 -25.49 10.08 22.12
CA HIS A 318 -25.32 9.10 21.05
C HIS A 318 -23.85 9.10 20.59
N PHE A 319 -23.34 7.93 20.27
CA PHE A 319 -21.96 7.70 19.86
C PHE A 319 -21.96 6.91 18.57
N ASN A 320 -21.02 7.17 17.68
CA ASN A 320 -20.84 6.31 16.52
C ASN A 320 -20.07 5.01 16.88
N THR A 321 -20.01 4.08 15.94
CA THR A 321 -19.35 2.78 16.11
C THR A 321 -17.86 2.88 16.47
N VAL A 322 -17.16 3.91 15.98
CA VAL A 322 -15.74 4.18 16.30
C VAL A 322 -15.57 4.63 17.75
N GLN A 323 -16.40 5.58 18.21
CA GLN A 323 -16.38 6.07 19.58
C GLN A 323 -16.75 4.98 20.59
N ALA A 324 -17.61 4.04 20.20
CA ALA A 324 -18.04 2.95 21.06
C ALA A 324 -16.88 2.07 21.56
N ALA A 325 -15.81 1.92 20.78
CA ALA A 325 -14.63 1.16 21.19
C ALA A 325 -13.98 1.72 22.48
N GLN A 326 -14.02 3.04 22.67
CA GLN A 326 -13.46 3.72 23.85
C GLN A 326 -14.37 3.62 25.09
N LEU A 327 -15.61 3.17 24.90
CA LEU A 327 -16.64 3.08 25.95
C LEU A 327 -16.75 1.67 26.54
N GLN A 328 -15.91 0.74 26.11
CA GLN A 328 -15.89 -0.63 26.62
C GLN A 328 -15.65 -0.68 28.14
N ASN A 329 -16.38 -1.56 28.83
CA ASN A 329 -16.18 -1.89 30.25
C ASN A 329 -16.31 -0.70 31.23
N ASN A 330 -16.87 0.44 30.80
CA ASN A 330 -17.12 1.58 31.68
C ASN A 330 -18.36 1.39 32.59
N GLY A 331 -19.14 0.33 32.35
CA GLY A 331 -20.37 -0.01 33.08
C GLY A 331 -21.57 0.90 32.81
N ARG A 332 -21.40 1.94 31.99
CA ARG A 332 -22.41 2.95 31.66
C ARG A 332 -23.20 2.52 30.43
N GLU A 333 -24.51 2.74 30.47
CA GLU A 333 -25.37 2.61 29.29
C GLU A 333 -25.21 3.84 28.38
N VAL A 334 -25.04 3.55 27.09
CA VAL A 334 -24.86 4.53 26.02
C VAL A 334 -25.69 4.13 24.81
N ILE A 335 -25.88 5.06 23.87
CA ILE A 335 -26.55 4.78 22.61
C ILE A 335 -25.50 4.77 21.51
N VAL A 336 -25.34 3.64 20.82
CA VAL A 336 -24.40 3.51 19.70
C VAL A 336 -25.18 3.45 18.39
N CYS A 337 -24.84 4.33 17.45
CA CYS A 337 -25.51 4.43 16.16
C CYS A 337 -24.57 4.09 15.01
N GLY A 338 -25.11 3.41 14.01
CA GLY A 338 -24.40 3.00 12.80
C GLY A 338 -25.36 2.35 11.81
N THR A 339 -24.87 1.99 10.64
CA THR A 339 -25.67 1.33 9.60
C THR A 339 -25.39 -0.16 9.59
N VAL A 340 -26.44 -0.97 9.58
CA VAL A 340 -26.29 -2.43 9.52
C VAL A 340 -25.82 -2.83 8.12
N VAL A 341 -24.52 -3.08 7.98
CA VAL A 341 -23.93 -3.50 6.70
C VAL A 341 -23.90 -5.01 6.55
N SER A 342 -23.96 -5.76 7.65
CA SER A 342 -24.04 -7.21 7.65
C SER A 342 -24.91 -7.69 8.79
N ALA A 343 -25.76 -8.68 8.50
CA ALA A 343 -26.63 -9.32 9.48
C ALA A 343 -26.57 -10.84 9.29
N SER A 344 -26.40 -11.58 10.38
CA SER A 344 -26.24 -13.03 10.32
C SER A 344 -27.02 -13.75 11.43
N LEU A 345 -27.58 -14.91 11.10
CA LEU A 345 -28.17 -15.85 12.05
C LEU A 345 -27.24 -17.05 12.20
N SER A 346 -26.69 -17.23 13.40
CA SER A 346 -25.79 -18.36 13.68
C SER A 346 -26.55 -19.69 13.77
N ARG A 347 -25.83 -20.81 13.63
CA ARG A 347 -26.39 -22.16 13.83
C ARG A 347 -27.02 -22.38 15.21
N LYS A 348 -26.60 -21.62 16.23
CA LYS A 348 -27.17 -21.65 17.58
C LYS A 348 -28.41 -20.79 17.75
N GLY A 349 -28.83 -20.07 16.71
CA GLY A 349 -30.01 -19.20 16.69
C GLY A 349 -29.76 -17.79 17.20
N ASN A 350 -28.51 -17.36 17.41
CA ASN A 350 -28.18 -15.98 17.77
C ASN A 350 -28.06 -15.12 16.52
N VAL A 351 -28.49 -13.85 16.61
CA VAL A 351 -28.34 -12.85 15.56
C VAL A 351 -27.18 -11.92 15.87
N PHE A 352 -26.37 -11.63 14.85
CA PHE A 352 -25.30 -10.63 14.90
C PHE A 352 -25.52 -9.60 13.79
N LEU A 353 -25.56 -8.32 14.16
CA LEU A 353 -25.66 -7.19 13.23
C LEU A 353 -24.35 -6.39 13.31
N ASN A 354 -23.57 -6.37 12.25
CA ASN A 354 -22.36 -5.57 12.19
C ASN A 354 -22.68 -4.18 11.64
N LEU A 355 -22.23 -3.17 12.37
CA LEU A 355 -22.48 -1.77 12.03
C LEU A 355 -21.27 -1.16 11.35
N ASP A 356 -21.51 -0.44 10.25
CA ASP A 356 -20.59 0.33 9.40
C ASP A 356 -19.51 -0.49 8.67
N LYS A 357 -18.96 -1.54 9.30
CA LYS A 357 -18.01 -2.49 8.68
C LYS A 357 -18.47 -3.94 8.78
N LYS A 358 -18.21 -4.72 7.74
CA LYS A 358 -18.60 -6.14 7.69
C LYS A 358 -17.57 -7.01 8.40
N TYR A 359 -17.96 -8.26 8.71
CA TYR A 359 -16.98 -9.27 9.12
C TYR A 359 -16.03 -9.59 7.95
N PRO A 360 -14.71 -9.78 8.17
CA PRO A 360 -13.99 -9.86 9.45
C PRO A 360 -13.48 -8.53 10.02
N ASN A 361 -13.77 -7.41 9.36
CA ASN A 361 -13.28 -6.06 9.71
C ASN A 361 -14.25 -5.28 10.61
N GLN A 362 -15.18 -5.97 11.28
CA GLN A 362 -16.26 -5.32 12.02
C GLN A 362 -15.70 -4.50 13.19
N ILE A 363 -16.15 -3.26 13.28
CA ILE A 363 -15.75 -2.33 14.35
C ILE A 363 -16.76 -2.27 15.49
N PHE A 364 -17.99 -2.70 15.22
CA PHE A 364 -19.05 -2.79 16.23
C PHE A 364 -20.08 -3.85 15.85
N THR A 365 -20.51 -4.66 16.82
CA THR A 365 -21.52 -5.71 16.60
C THR A 365 -22.66 -5.59 17.60
N VAL A 366 -23.90 -5.56 17.12
CA VAL A 366 -25.10 -5.75 17.96
C VAL A 366 -25.39 -7.24 18.05
N THR A 367 -25.43 -7.78 19.25
CA THR A 367 -25.65 -9.20 19.51
C THR A 367 -27.03 -9.41 20.11
N ILE A 368 -27.85 -10.25 19.48
CA ILE A 368 -29.17 -10.66 19.98
C ILE A 368 -29.13 -12.17 20.21
N TRP A 369 -29.16 -12.58 21.47
CA TRP A 369 -29.14 -14.00 21.83
C TRP A 369 -30.48 -14.66 21.50
N LYS A 370 -30.45 -15.97 21.20
CA LYS A 370 -31.63 -16.72 20.77
C LYS A 370 -32.84 -16.55 21.68
N ASP A 371 -32.62 -16.55 22.99
CA ASP A 371 -33.63 -16.38 24.04
C ASP A 371 -34.25 -14.98 24.06
N GLN A 372 -33.54 -13.98 23.53
CA GLN A 372 -34.01 -12.59 23.43
C GLN A 372 -34.76 -12.33 22.11
N LEU A 373 -34.59 -13.19 21.09
CA LEU A 373 -35.28 -13.03 19.79
C LEU A 373 -36.79 -13.14 19.88
N GLU A 374 -37.34 -13.87 20.85
CA GLU A 374 -38.79 -14.00 21.06
C GLU A 374 -39.47 -12.67 21.42
N GLN A 375 -38.69 -11.66 21.83
CA GLN A 375 -39.19 -10.32 22.14
C GLN A 375 -39.37 -9.43 20.91
N PHE A 376 -38.89 -9.86 19.74
CA PHE A 376 -39.04 -9.12 18.48
C PHE A 376 -40.23 -9.67 17.70
N ASP A 377 -41.13 -8.79 17.25
CA ASP A 377 -42.24 -9.11 16.36
C ASP A 377 -41.84 -9.15 14.88
N TYR A 378 -40.56 -8.91 14.59
CA TYR A 378 -39.94 -9.01 13.27
C TYR A 378 -38.62 -9.77 13.32
N ALA A 379 -38.12 -10.25 12.17
CA ALA A 379 -36.81 -10.90 12.07
C ALA A 379 -35.70 -9.83 11.97
N PRO A 380 -34.88 -9.58 13.00
CA PRO A 380 -33.97 -8.42 13.00
C PRO A 380 -32.85 -8.54 11.97
N HIS A 381 -32.38 -9.77 11.72
CA HIS A 381 -31.32 -10.04 10.75
C HIS A 381 -31.75 -9.86 9.28
N GLU A 382 -33.05 -9.88 9.01
CA GLU A 382 -33.60 -9.62 7.67
C GLU A 382 -34.05 -8.16 7.56
N SER A 383 -34.76 -7.66 8.58
CA SER A 383 -35.47 -6.37 8.52
C SER A 383 -34.59 -5.14 8.74
N LEU A 384 -33.43 -5.31 9.40
CA LEU A 384 -32.54 -4.20 9.73
C LEU A 384 -31.35 -4.08 8.77
N LEU A 385 -31.12 -5.06 7.88
CA LEU A 385 -30.01 -4.99 6.92
C LEU A 385 -30.15 -3.77 6.01
N GLY A 386 -29.07 -2.99 5.88
CA GLY A 386 -29.01 -1.74 5.11
C GLY A 386 -29.57 -0.52 5.83
N LYS A 387 -30.16 -0.67 7.03
CA LYS A 387 -30.75 0.45 7.78
C LYS A 387 -29.75 1.07 8.76
N ALA A 388 -29.84 2.38 8.92
CA ALA A 388 -29.23 3.08 10.04
C ALA A 388 -30.04 2.80 11.32
N ILE A 389 -29.36 2.39 12.38
CA ILE A 389 -29.97 2.09 13.68
C ILE A 389 -29.17 2.74 14.80
N CYS A 390 -29.83 2.98 15.93
CA CYS A 390 -29.24 3.29 17.21
C CYS A 390 -29.60 2.20 18.22
N VAL A 391 -28.62 1.74 18.98
CA VAL A 391 -28.78 0.68 19.99
C VAL A 391 -28.35 1.17 21.36
N GLU A 392 -29.27 1.14 22.31
CA GLU A 392 -29.01 1.49 23.71
C GLU A 392 -28.52 0.28 24.50
N GLY A 393 -27.42 0.43 25.24
CA GLY A 393 -26.93 -0.62 26.13
C GLY A 393 -25.51 -0.38 26.64
N LYS A 394 -24.97 -1.38 27.33
CA LYS A 394 -23.58 -1.37 27.81
C LYS A 394 -22.66 -1.93 26.73
N VAL A 395 -21.62 -1.18 26.39
CA VAL A 395 -20.61 -1.67 25.44
C VAL A 395 -19.70 -2.67 26.14
N VAL A 396 -19.77 -3.91 25.69
CA VAL A 396 -18.94 -5.04 26.10
C VAL A 396 -17.93 -5.39 25.00
N ASN A 397 -16.93 -6.20 25.34
CA ASN A 397 -16.04 -6.79 24.34
C ASN A 397 -16.51 -8.23 24.05
N PHE A 398 -16.83 -8.51 22.79
CA PHE A 398 -17.18 -9.83 22.31
C PHE A 398 -16.14 -10.28 21.27
N ASN A 399 -15.26 -11.22 21.66
CA ASN A 399 -14.20 -11.78 20.80
C ASN A 399 -13.28 -10.73 20.14
N GLY A 400 -12.99 -9.63 20.83
CA GLY A 400 -12.12 -8.56 20.32
C GLY A 400 -12.88 -7.41 19.64
N THR A 401 -14.19 -7.54 19.45
CA THR A 401 -15.03 -6.48 18.86
C THR A 401 -15.91 -5.82 19.94
N PRO A 402 -15.99 -4.48 20.00
CA PRO A 402 -17.00 -3.78 20.78
C PRO A 402 -18.42 -4.22 20.41
N SER A 403 -19.26 -4.49 21.39
CA SER A 403 -20.61 -5.02 21.16
C SER A 403 -21.61 -4.55 22.21
N ILE A 404 -22.89 -4.47 21.83
CA ILE A 404 -24.01 -4.40 22.78
C ILE A 404 -24.79 -5.70 22.68
N ASN A 405 -25.02 -6.33 23.83
CA ASN A 405 -25.98 -7.42 23.95
C ASN A 405 -27.37 -6.82 24.18
N VAL A 406 -28.30 -7.14 23.28
CA VAL A 406 -29.68 -6.66 23.37
C VAL A 406 -30.49 -7.59 24.24
N GLU A 407 -31.16 -7.02 25.23
CA GLU A 407 -32.00 -7.71 26.22
C GLU A 407 -33.49 -7.45 25.97
N ARG A 408 -33.85 -6.37 25.23
CA ARG A 408 -35.21 -5.98 24.90
C ARG A 408 -35.28 -5.33 23.51
N ALA A 409 -36.38 -5.56 22.78
CA ALA A 409 -36.52 -5.06 21.41
C ALA A 409 -36.43 -3.53 21.31
N GLU A 410 -36.93 -2.79 22.30
CA GLU A 410 -36.98 -1.31 22.30
C GLU A 410 -35.60 -0.63 22.42
N GLN A 411 -34.55 -1.41 22.71
CA GLN A 411 -33.17 -0.93 22.70
C GLN A 411 -32.69 -0.61 21.29
N ILE A 412 -33.25 -1.25 20.26
CA ILE A 412 -32.93 -0.97 18.86
C ILE A 412 -33.97 -0.02 18.30
N ARG A 413 -33.52 1.08 17.70
CA ARG A 413 -34.38 2.03 16.99
C ARG A 413 -33.77 2.36 15.65
N GLU A 414 -34.59 2.43 14.61
CA GLU A 414 -34.14 2.98 13.33
C GLU A 414 -33.75 4.45 13.52
N TYR A 415 -32.65 4.85 12.88
CA TYR A 415 -32.14 6.20 12.90
C TYR A 415 -32.37 6.83 11.54
N GLU A 416 -33.29 7.79 11.46
CA GLU A 416 -33.48 8.60 10.27
C GLU A 416 -32.45 9.74 10.29
N LYS A 417 -31.61 9.82 9.25
CA LYS A 417 -30.76 10.99 9.03
C LYS A 417 -31.68 12.14 8.62
N GLU A 418 -31.72 13.20 9.42
CA GLU A 418 -32.32 14.49 9.00
C GLU A 418 -31.57 15.12 7.83
#